data_AF-A0AAE3WCY8-F1
#
_entry.id   AF-A0AAE3WCY8-F1
#
_cell.length_a   1.000
_cell.length_b   1.000
_cell.length_c   1.000
_cell.angle_alpha   90.00
_cell.angle_beta   90.00
_cell.angle_gamma   90.00
#
_symmetry.space_group_name_H-M   'P 1'
#
loop_
_entity.id
_entity.type
_entity.pdbx_description
1 polymer ?
#
loop_
_entity_poly.entity_id
_entity_poly.type
_entity_poly.pdbx_seq_one_letter_code
_entity_poly.pdbx_strand_id
1 'polypeptide(L)'
;MPNPTQGTTGTHLDDIIDMIWADADLVDHISEADIIGGTQAADAINQMILEAIETHGLFDDGLIQVEDIYVINQYIRDNYYDEFVALHGDDEGYMETGYHLVQNDGGSTTLEYEQLVNTVFDGIYHLGFEIVDGRIYNEDGNANATVTDLAHWLTWVMTGGLSYYFGTETNNRVNGEILDDTLLLGAGDDTGNGAGGDDTIKAGAGADHVNGGDGHDVLHGELGHDHLSGGNGRDTLYGEAGDDVLSGGDAEDKLIGGSGADSLYGGNENDTLDGGGGADRVYGDYGNDVLRGGNGTDTLAGGNGHDRMFGQLGHDRLYAGEGNDKLYGGIGNDSLYGDEGNDELTGNSGNDELWGGDGNDTVRGGLGDDKLGGGVGFDKLFGHAGDDTLYGQEGLDKLFGGANNDRLYGGTGADTLNGGDGLDTLYGEDGDDLLIGGLGADYLHGGFNNDTLYGQIGDDSLYGAEDDDMLYGEAGDDSLRGQDGNDTLMGGEGNDNLDGGAGADTFLFTASDNGNDEIHNFDAAEGDRIVIQSGIDVELASLSGGDHTLVILTDSTTGTVVGTVTAYWADIEMSDIVIDDTAFV
;
A
#
# COMPACT_ATOMS: atom_id res chain seq x y z
N MET A 1 35.08 -49.66 2.00
CA MET A 1 35.96 -50.42 2.94
C MET A 1 36.11 -49.58 4.21
N PRO A 2 36.45 -50.12 5.40
CA PRO A 2 36.76 -49.24 6.54
C PRO A 2 37.91 -48.30 6.16
N ASN A 3 37.75 -47.00 6.39
CA ASN A 3 38.75 -45.98 6.07
C ASN A 3 40.03 -46.23 6.90
N PRO A 4 41.16 -46.61 6.30
CA PRO A 4 42.41 -46.90 7.01
C PRO A 4 43.18 -45.63 7.39
N THR A 5 42.82 -44.48 6.83
CA THR A 5 43.37 -43.16 7.11
C THR A 5 42.29 -42.30 7.77
N GLN A 6 42.33 -42.21 9.10
CA GLN A 6 41.42 -41.34 9.84
C GLN A 6 42.03 -39.95 9.95
N GLY A 7 41.24 -38.91 9.67
CA GLY A 7 41.62 -37.53 9.98
C GLY A 7 41.97 -37.36 11.46
N THR A 8 42.92 -36.48 11.74
CA THR A 8 43.50 -36.31 13.08
C THR A 8 43.26 -34.93 13.69
N THR A 9 42.59 -34.02 12.98
CA THR A 9 42.37 -32.63 13.42
C THR A 9 41.33 -32.54 14.53
N GLY A 10 40.36 -33.47 14.58
CA GLY A 10 39.24 -33.40 15.50
C GLY A 10 38.22 -32.32 15.14
N THR A 11 38.30 -31.77 13.92
CA THR A 11 37.39 -30.78 13.35
C THR A 11 36.79 -31.31 12.05
N HIS A 12 35.95 -30.51 11.39
CA HIS A 12 35.39 -30.88 10.10
C HIS A 12 36.41 -30.92 8.95
N LEU A 13 37.67 -30.49 9.15
CA LEU A 13 38.74 -30.77 8.18
C LEU A 13 38.96 -32.28 7.98
N ASP A 14 38.65 -33.10 8.99
CA ASP A 14 38.70 -34.56 8.89
C ASP A 14 37.68 -35.10 7.86
N ASP A 15 36.61 -34.36 7.56
CA ASP A 15 35.60 -34.76 6.59
C ASP A 15 36.18 -34.81 5.15
N ILE A 16 37.21 -34.01 4.84
CA ILE A 16 37.93 -34.09 3.54
C ILE A 16 38.51 -35.50 3.34
N ILE A 17 39.09 -36.07 4.40
CA ILE A 17 39.70 -37.40 4.35
C ILE A 17 38.64 -38.48 4.10
N ASP A 18 37.51 -38.36 4.78
CA ASP A 18 36.39 -39.26 4.60
C ASP A 18 35.75 -39.11 3.21
N MET A 19 35.69 -37.90 2.64
CA MET A 19 35.16 -37.62 1.31
C MET A 19 36.04 -38.18 0.19
N ILE A 20 37.37 -38.02 0.27
CA ILE A 20 38.31 -38.63 -0.69
C ILE A 20 38.15 -40.16 -0.68
N TRP A 21 38.03 -40.76 0.51
CA TRP A 21 37.88 -42.22 0.64
C TRP A 21 36.50 -42.74 0.21
N ALA A 22 35.48 -41.88 0.25
CA ALA A 22 34.11 -42.20 -0.15
C ALA A 22 33.88 -42.09 -1.66
N ASP A 23 34.76 -41.42 -2.41
CA ASP A 23 34.66 -41.27 -3.85
C ASP A 23 34.83 -42.62 -4.56
N ALA A 24 33.73 -43.17 -5.05
CA ALA A 24 33.69 -44.51 -5.62
C ALA A 24 34.49 -44.61 -6.92
N ASP A 25 34.51 -43.55 -7.74
CA ASP A 25 35.22 -43.58 -9.00
C ASP A 25 36.72 -43.45 -8.76
N LEU A 26 37.17 -42.58 -7.84
CA LEU A 26 38.59 -42.49 -7.47
C LEU A 26 39.13 -43.84 -6.96
N VAL A 27 38.39 -44.48 -6.05
CA VAL A 27 38.77 -45.79 -5.47
C VAL A 27 38.89 -46.89 -6.53
N ASP A 28 38.14 -46.79 -7.63
CA ASP A 28 38.20 -47.75 -8.74
C ASP A 28 39.33 -47.47 -9.75
N HIS A 29 39.86 -46.24 -9.79
CA HIS A 29 40.88 -45.81 -10.77
C HIS A 29 42.32 -45.92 -10.26
N ILE A 30 42.58 -45.73 -8.96
CA ILE A 30 43.93 -45.76 -8.38
C ILE A 30 44.12 -46.82 -7.29
N SER A 31 45.37 -47.04 -6.86
CA SER A 31 45.67 -48.09 -5.89
C SER A 31 45.34 -47.64 -4.46
N GLU A 32 44.92 -48.59 -3.61
CA GLU A 32 44.66 -48.33 -2.18
C GLU A 32 45.88 -47.70 -1.47
N ALA A 33 47.10 -48.01 -1.92
CA ALA A 33 48.32 -47.43 -1.36
C ALA A 33 48.47 -45.94 -1.71
N ASP A 34 48.07 -45.54 -2.91
CA ASP A 34 48.15 -44.15 -3.36
C ASP A 34 47.08 -43.31 -2.67
N ILE A 35 45.85 -43.83 -2.52
CA ILE A 35 44.79 -43.17 -1.74
C ILE A 35 45.23 -42.97 -0.27
N ILE A 36 45.84 -43.99 0.35
CA ILE A 36 46.41 -43.87 1.70
C ILE A 36 47.51 -42.80 1.75
N GLY A 37 48.39 -42.77 0.75
CA GLY A 37 49.47 -41.78 0.67
C GLY A 37 48.95 -40.35 0.54
N GLY A 38 48.02 -40.12 -0.40
CA GLY A 38 47.41 -38.81 -0.62
C GLY A 38 46.57 -38.34 0.56
N THR A 39 45.78 -39.21 1.18
CA THR A 39 45.01 -38.85 2.39
C THR A 39 45.89 -38.60 3.62
N GLN A 40 47.04 -39.27 3.77
CA GLN A 40 48.02 -38.95 4.82
C GLN A 40 48.66 -37.57 4.59
N ALA A 41 48.93 -37.22 3.33
CA ALA A 41 49.44 -35.91 2.97
C ALA A 41 48.40 -34.81 3.25
N ALA A 42 47.16 -35.02 2.81
CA ALA A 42 46.01 -34.16 3.08
C ALA A 42 45.80 -33.91 4.59
N ASP A 43 45.81 -34.96 5.42
CA ASP A 43 45.63 -34.84 6.87
C ASP A 43 46.78 -34.03 7.53
N ALA A 44 48.01 -34.21 7.06
CA ALA A 44 49.15 -33.43 7.54
C ALA A 44 49.04 -31.94 7.17
N ILE A 45 48.54 -31.61 5.96
CA ILE A 45 48.28 -30.22 5.57
C ILE A 45 47.09 -29.65 6.36
N ASN A 46 46.04 -30.44 6.61
CA ASN A 46 44.91 -30.04 7.46
C ASN A 46 45.35 -29.61 8.87
N GLN A 47 46.33 -30.29 9.46
CA GLN A 47 46.91 -29.89 10.76
C GLN A 47 47.58 -28.51 10.69
N MET A 48 48.30 -28.20 9.60
CA MET A 48 48.93 -26.90 9.42
C MET A 48 47.89 -25.78 9.28
N ILE A 49 46.80 -26.05 8.54
CA ILE A 49 45.66 -25.13 8.39
C ILE A 49 44.98 -24.92 9.75
N LEU A 50 44.69 -25.99 10.49
CA LEU A 50 44.07 -25.90 11.81
C LEU A 50 44.92 -25.09 12.79
N GLU A 51 46.24 -25.33 12.83
CA GLU A 51 47.12 -24.60 13.74
C GLU A 51 47.15 -23.10 13.42
N ALA A 52 47.10 -22.73 12.13
CA ALA A 52 46.98 -21.33 11.72
C ALA A 52 45.66 -20.71 12.24
N ILE A 53 44.54 -21.42 12.04
CA ILE A 53 43.21 -20.99 12.48
C ILE A 53 43.17 -20.81 14.00
N GLU A 54 43.60 -21.81 14.78
CA GLU A 54 43.58 -21.76 16.24
C GLU A 54 44.54 -20.72 16.82
N THR A 55 45.71 -20.53 16.21
CA THR A 55 46.72 -19.57 16.68
C THR A 55 46.21 -18.13 16.58
N HIS A 56 45.40 -17.85 15.56
CA HIS A 56 44.94 -16.50 15.24
C HIS A 56 43.45 -16.26 15.53
N GLY A 57 42.70 -17.29 15.95
CA GLY A 57 41.27 -17.18 16.25
C GLY A 57 40.42 -16.91 15.00
N LEU A 58 40.85 -17.44 13.84
CA LEU A 58 40.29 -17.09 12.52
C LEU A 58 38.91 -17.68 12.23
N PHE A 59 38.35 -18.47 13.16
CA PHE A 59 37.05 -19.10 13.02
C PHE A 59 36.18 -18.90 14.28
N ASP A 60 36.55 -17.93 15.13
CA ASP A 60 35.83 -17.64 16.38
C ASP A 60 34.40 -17.12 16.12
N ASP A 61 34.17 -16.51 14.97
CA ASP A 61 32.87 -16.07 14.47
C ASP A 61 32.16 -17.13 13.60
N GLY A 62 32.81 -18.28 13.36
CA GLY A 62 32.29 -19.39 12.58
C GLY A 62 32.44 -19.26 11.07
N LEU A 63 33.24 -18.32 10.56
CA LEU A 63 33.52 -18.15 9.13
C LEU A 63 35.03 -18.08 8.86
N ILE A 64 35.47 -18.53 7.69
CA ILE A 64 36.82 -18.27 7.17
C ILE A 64 36.66 -17.25 6.04
N GLN A 65 36.96 -15.99 6.30
CA GLN A 65 36.81 -14.89 5.35
C GLN A 65 38.04 -14.75 4.44
N VAL A 66 37.94 -13.90 3.42
CA VAL A 66 39.04 -13.62 2.48
C VAL A 66 40.31 -13.17 3.19
N GLU A 67 40.19 -12.34 4.23
CA GLU A 67 41.30 -11.86 5.05
C GLU A 67 41.99 -13.01 5.80
N ASP A 68 41.23 -14.00 6.27
CA ASP A 68 41.75 -15.16 6.99
C ASP A 68 42.58 -16.06 6.08
N ILE A 69 42.20 -16.17 4.80
CA ILE A 69 42.97 -16.89 3.78
C ILE A 69 44.40 -16.35 3.66
N TYR A 70 44.56 -15.02 3.67
CA TYR A 70 45.89 -14.40 3.66
C TYR A 70 46.68 -14.71 4.93
N VAL A 71 46.02 -14.77 6.09
CA VAL A 71 46.68 -15.11 7.38
C VAL A 71 47.11 -16.57 7.40
N ILE A 72 46.25 -17.50 6.98
CA ILE A 72 46.59 -18.93 6.91
C ILE A 72 47.72 -19.17 5.92
N ASN A 73 47.63 -18.59 4.72
CA ASN A 73 48.68 -18.68 3.70
C ASN A 73 50.04 -18.22 4.23
N GLN A 74 50.07 -17.03 4.83
CA GLN A 74 51.30 -16.46 5.37
C GLN A 74 51.85 -17.32 6.53
N TYR A 75 51.00 -17.86 7.40
CA TYR A 75 51.40 -18.72 8.50
C TYR A 75 52.04 -20.03 8.00
N ILE A 76 51.44 -20.70 7.01
CA ILE A 76 52.01 -21.92 6.41
C ILE A 76 53.37 -21.61 5.79
N ARG A 77 53.49 -20.50 5.05
CA ARG A 77 54.76 -20.08 4.42
C ARG A 77 55.85 -19.77 5.43
N ASP A 78 55.52 -19.18 6.56
CA ASP A 78 56.50 -18.78 7.57
C ASP A 78 56.96 -19.96 8.45
N ASN A 79 56.09 -20.94 8.70
CA ASN A 79 56.34 -22.00 9.69
C ASN A 79 56.56 -23.39 9.08
N TYR A 80 55.94 -23.68 7.93
CA TYR A 80 55.81 -25.04 7.40
C TYR A 80 56.21 -25.21 5.93
N TYR A 81 56.70 -24.16 5.24
CA TYR A 81 56.86 -24.18 3.77
C TYR A 81 57.57 -25.41 3.18
N ASP A 82 58.73 -25.79 3.71
CA ASP A 82 59.50 -26.95 3.19
C ASP A 82 58.74 -28.28 3.39
N GLU A 83 58.00 -28.41 4.50
CA GLU A 83 57.19 -29.59 4.81
C GLU A 83 55.91 -29.60 3.98
N PHE A 84 55.25 -28.44 3.86
CA PHE A 84 54.08 -28.21 3.02
C PHE A 84 54.37 -28.58 1.57
N VAL A 85 55.46 -28.11 0.95
CA VAL A 85 55.80 -28.45 -0.44
C VAL A 85 56.00 -29.97 -0.62
N ALA A 86 56.62 -30.65 0.35
CA ALA A 86 56.81 -32.09 0.28
C ALA A 86 55.50 -32.89 0.44
N LEU A 87 54.54 -32.36 1.19
CA LEU A 87 53.22 -32.96 1.39
C LEU A 87 52.26 -32.63 0.25
N HIS A 88 52.32 -31.41 -0.29
CA HIS A 88 51.57 -31.00 -1.47
C HIS A 88 51.88 -31.96 -2.63
N GLY A 89 53.17 -32.20 -2.87
CA GLY A 89 53.63 -33.15 -3.87
C GLY A 89 54.16 -32.48 -5.11
N ASP A 90 54.46 -33.32 -6.10
CA ASP A 90 54.97 -32.94 -7.43
C ASP A 90 54.36 -33.98 -8.40
N ASP A 91 53.92 -33.53 -9.58
CA ASP A 91 53.40 -34.37 -10.67
C ASP A 91 54.38 -34.50 -11.85
N GLU A 92 55.56 -33.88 -11.75
CA GLU A 92 56.57 -33.90 -12.81
C GLU A 92 57.31 -35.24 -12.93
N GLY A 93 57.57 -35.66 -14.16
CA GLY A 93 58.49 -36.77 -14.44
C GLY A 93 57.97 -38.20 -14.18
N TYR A 94 56.65 -38.42 -14.21
CA TYR A 94 55.96 -39.72 -14.08
C TYR A 94 55.93 -40.35 -12.67
N MET A 95 56.15 -39.57 -11.61
CA MET A 95 56.00 -40.05 -10.23
C MET A 95 55.25 -39.00 -9.41
N GLU A 96 53.97 -39.24 -9.19
CA GLU A 96 53.18 -38.47 -8.23
C GLU A 96 53.66 -38.74 -6.80
N THR A 97 53.68 -37.69 -5.99
CA THR A 97 53.95 -37.75 -4.55
C THR A 97 53.00 -36.83 -3.81
N GLY A 98 52.94 -36.92 -2.48
CA GLY A 98 52.11 -36.02 -1.68
C GLY A 98 50.61 -36.16 -1.97
N TYR A 99 49.89 -35.04 -1.98
CA TYR A 99 48.47 -34.97 -2.31
C TYR A 99 48.20 -35.32 -3.79
N HIS A 100 49.14 -35.06 -4.70
CA HIS A 100 48.99 -35.40 -6.12
C HIS A 100 48.82 -36.91 -6.39
N LEU A 101 49.05 -37.79 -5.40
CA LEU A 101 48.71 -39.22 -5.49
C LEU A 101 47.21 -39.53 -5.63
N VAL A 102 46.34 -38.54 -5.40
CA VAL A 102 44.88 -38.68 -5.57
C VAL A 102 44.28 -37.68 -6.55
N GLN A 103 45.05 -36.68 -6.98
CA GLN A 103 44.56 -35.60 -7.84
C GLN A 103 44.64 -36.01 -9.31
N ASN A 104 43.66 -35.57 -10.12
CA ASN A 104 43.54 -35.85 -11.55
C ASN A 104 43.34 -37.34 -11.91
N ASP A 105 42.95 -38.15 -10.92
CA ASP A 105 42.95 -39.61 -10.98
C ASP A 105 41.55 -40.24 -11.07
N GLY A 106 40.55 -39.46 -11.49
CA GLY A 106 39.21 -39.98 -11.82
C GLY A 106 38.16 -39.87 -10.72
N GLY A 107 38.39 -39.07 -9.68
CA GLY A 107 37.34 -38.69 -8.73
C GLY A 107 36.17 -37.98 -9.41
N SER A 108 34.95 -38.27 -8.96
CA SER A 108 33.70 -37.79 -9.58
C SER A 108 32.74 -37.09 -8.62
N THR A 109 33.02 -37.13 -7.32
CA THR A 109 32.23 -36.43 -6.32
C THR A 109 32.41 -34.94 -6.50
N THR A 110 31.29 -34.20 -6.47
CA THR A 110 31.29 -32.76 -6.69
C THR A 110 30.70 -32.00 -5.51
N LEU A 111 31.25 -30.81 -5.24
CA LEU A 111 30.58 -29.72 -4.54
C LEU A 111 30.14 -28.73 -5.63
N GLU A 112 28.85 -28.46 -5.75
CA GLU A 112 28.35 -27.39 -6.65
C GLU A 112 28.97 -27.43 -8.06
N TYR A 113 28.97 -28.63 -8.67
CA TYR A 113 29.55 -28.94 -9.98
C TYR A 113 31.09 -28.94 -10.10
N GLU A 114 31.81 -28.52 -9.06
CA GLU A 114 33.27 -28.62 -8.95
C GLU A 114 33.70 -29.97 -8.40
N GLN A 115 34.74 -30.58 -8.97
CA GLN A 115 35.23 -31.87 -8.49
C GLN A 115 35.93 -31.70 -7.15
N LEU A 116 35.47 -32.41 -6.11
CA LEU A 116 35.99 -32.26 -4.74
C LEU A 116 37.51 -32.47 -4.71
N VAL A 117 38.00 -33.58 -5.25
CA VAL A 117 39.42 -33.94 -5.18
C VAL A 117 40.28 -33.08 -6.12
N ASN A 118 39.76 -32.79 -7.32
CA ASN A 118 40.57 -32.20 -8.40
C ASN A 118 40.46 -30.68 -8.50
N THR A 119 39.54 -30.05 -7.78
CA THR A 119 39.30 -28.60 -7.83
C THR A 119 39.27 -28.02 -6.42
N VAL A 120 38.32 -28.47 -5.59
CA VAL A 120 38.08 -27.90 -4.25
C VAL A 120 39.25 -28.17 -3.31
N PHE A 121 39.54 -29.44 -3.05
CA PHE A 121 40.62 -29.85 -2.14
C PHE A 121 42.00 -29.55 -2.72
N ASP A 122 42.14 -29.67 -4.05
CA ASP A 122 43.35 -29.22 -4.73
C ASP A 122 43.64 -27.75 -4.43
N GLY A 123 42.66 -26.88 -4.62
CA GLY A 123 42.82 -25.46 -4.33
C GLY A 123 43.12 -25.19 -2.85
N ILE A 124 42.41 -25.83 -1.90
CA ILE A 124 42.71 -25.72 -0.45
C ILE A 124 44.17 -26.12 -0.18
N TYR A 125 44.65 -27.20 -0.79
CA TYR A 125 46.01 -27.68 -0.59
C TYR A 125 47.08 -26.94 -1.39
N HIS A 126 46.70 -25.89 -2.12
CA HIS A 126 47.60 -24.90 -2.67
C HIS A 126 47.82 -23.68 -1.73
N LEU A 127 47.17 -23.64 -0.56
CA LEU A 127 47.17 -22.49 0.35
C LEU A 127 48.55 -22.08 0.87
N GLY A 128 49.62 -22.86 0.69
CA GLY A 128 51.00 -22.44 1.01
C GLY A 128 51.74 -21.70 -0.13
N PHE A 129 51.18 -21.60 -1.34
CA PHE A 129 51.85 -20.96 -2.48
C PHE A 129 51.58 -19.45 -2.60
N GLU A 130 52.16 -18.79 -3.61
CA GLU A 130 52.11 -17.32 -3.72
C GLU A 130 50.72 -16.84 -4.15
N ILE A 131 50.19 -15.83 -3.46
CA ILE A 131 48.97 -15.11 -3.86
C ILE A 131 49.37 -13.87 -4.65
N VAL A 132 48.87 -13.74 -5.89
CA VAL A 132 49.04 -12.55 -6.74
C VAL A 132 47.67 -12.11 -7.23
N ASP A 133 47.33 -10.84 -7.03
CA ASP A 133 46.05 -10.23 -7.45
C ASP A 133 44.81 -11.07 -7.02
N GLY A 134 44.81 -11.58 -5.78
CA GLY A 134 43.69 -12.35 -5.22
C GLY A 134 43.59 -13.79 -5.72
N ARG A 135 44.61 -14.32 -6.39
CA ARG A 135 44.64 -15.71 -6.85
C ARG A 135 45.91 -16.44 -6.42
N ILE A 136 45.78 -17.70 -6.01
CA ILE A 136 46.93 -18.56 -5.73
C ILE A 136 47.54 -19.03 -7.04
N TYR A 137 48.87 -18.96 -7.11
CA TYR A 137 49.66 -19.52 -8.20
C TYR A 137 50.33 -20.82 -7.73
N ASN A 138 50.21 -21.88 -8.51
CA ASN A 138 50.88 -23.15 -8.22
C ASN A 138 52.41 -23.05 -8.37
N GLU A 139 53.12 -24.13 -8.09
CA GLU A 139 54.58 -24.20 -8.15
C GLU A 139 55.19 -23.90 -9.53
N ASP A 140 54.41 -24.06 -10.60
CA ASP A 140 54.78 -23.72 -11.98
C ASP A 140 54.48 -22.26 -12.37
N GLY A 141 53.84 -21.50 -11.49
CA GLY A 141 53.37 -20.15 -11.78
C GLY A 141 52.12 -20.12 -12.66
N ASN A 142 51.31 -21.19 -12.65
CA ASN A 142 49.97 -21.19 -13.23
C ASN A 142 48.93 -20.78 -12.18
N ALA A 143 47.90 -20.07 -12.63
CA ALA A 143 46.77 -19.63 -11.82
C ALA A 143 45.91 -20.82 -11.37
N ASN A 144 45.73 -21.00 -10.05
CA ASN A 144 44.81 -21.95 -9.42
C ASN A 144 43.58 -21.19 -8.87
N ALA A 145 43.09 -21.55 -7.67
CA ALA A 145 41.93 -21.01 -7.00
C ALA A 145 42.11 -19.55 -6.58
N THR A 146 41.00 -18.80 -6.58
CA THR A 146 40.97 -17.44 -6.02
C THR A 146 40.88 -17.49 -4.50
N VAL A 147 41.23 -16.39 -3.82
CA VAL A 147 41.10 -16.30 -2.37
C VAL A 147 39.64 -16.37 -1.90
N THR A 148 38.69 -15.98 -2.75
CA THR A 148 37.25 -16.11 -2.48
C THR A 148 36.78 -17.56 -2.57
N ASP A 149 37.26 -18.33 -3.56
CA ASP A 149 36.98 -19.78 -3.66
C ASP A 149 37.48 -20.50 -2.41
N LEU A 150 38.69 -20.16 -1.95
CA LEU A 150 39.29 -20.77 -0.75
C LEU A 150 38.55 -20.43 0.54
N ALA A 151 38.08 -19.18 0.68
CA ALA A 151 37.26 -18.74 1.81
C ALA A 151 35.93 -19.50 1.85
N HIS A 152 35.26 -19.63 0.71
CA HIS A 152 34.05 -20.42 0.54
C HIS A 152 34.28 -21.89 0.90
N TRP A 153 35.22 -22.57 0.25
CA TRP A 153 35.45 -24.00 0.46
C TRP A 153 35.92 -24.33 1.89
N LEU A 154 36.81 -23.52 2.49
CA LEU A 154 37.23 -23.74 3.86
C LEU A 154 36.10 -23.49 4.86
N THR A 155 35.26 -22.47 4.64
CA THR A 155 34.07 -22.25 5.47
C THR A 155 33.10 -23.42 5.35
N TRP A 156 32.84 -23.90 4.13
CA TRP A 156 31.99 -25.05 3.87
C TRP A 156 32.48 -26.30 4.60
N VAL A 157 33.77 -26.62 4.50
CA VAL A 157 34.37 -27.73 5.25
C VAL A 157 34.21 -27.48 6.75
N MET A 158 34.66 -26.33 7.27
CA MET A 158 34.73 -26.06 8.71
C MET A 158 33.36 -26.01 9.42
N THR A 159 32.30 -25.65 8.69
CA THR A 159 30.92 -25.61 9.20
C THR A 159 30.17 -26.93 9.05
N GLY A 160 30.76 -27.92 8.37
CA GLY A 160 30.10 -29.18 8.05
C GLY A 160 29.04 -29.06 6.95
N GLY A 161 29.20 -28.07 6.06
CA GLY A 161 28.45 -27.97 4.81
C GLY A 161 27.62 -26.71 4.58
N LEU A 162 27.85 -25.62 5.32
CA LEU A 162 27.18 -24.33 5.03
C LEU A 162 27.90 -23.60 3.89
N SER A 163 27.14 -23.10 2.92
CA SER A 163 27.68 -22.42 1.75
C SER A 163 27.75 -20.90 1.96
N TYR A 164 28.97 -20.35 1.96
CA TYR A 164 29.23 -18.92 2.11
C TYR A 164 30.07 -18.40 0.96
N TYR A 165 29.65 -17.31 0.35
CA TYR A 165 30.34 -16.66 -0.74
C TYR A 165 30.71 -15.22 -0.36
N PHE A 166 31.93 -14.80 -0.69
CA PHE A 166 32.51 -13.55 -0.22
C PHE A 166 32.96 -12.67 -1.38
N GLY A 167 32.60 -11.38 -1.32
CA GLY A 167 33.27 -10.32 -2.06
C GLY A 167 34.43 -9.70 -1.27
N THR A 168 34.80 -8.49 -1.65
CA THR A 168 35.99 -7.73 -1.26
C THR A 168 35.60 -6.24 -1.17
N GLU A 169 36.54 -5.35 -0.81
CA GLU A 169 36.27 -3.89 -0.78
C GLU A 169 36.19 -3.21 -2.18
N THR A 170 35.89 -3.96 -3.24
CA THR A 170 35.84 -3.45 -4.62
C THR A 170 34.67 -4.05 -5.37
N ASN A 171 34.24 -3.42 -6.47
CA ASN A 171 33.18 -3.95 -7.32
C ASN A 171 33.39 -5.42 -7.68
N ASN A 172 32.45 -6.27 -7.27
CA ASN A 172 32.52 -7.70 -7.36
C ASN A 172 31.33 -8.29 -8.06
N ARG A 173 31.51 -9.53 -8.50
CA ARG A 173 30.42 -10.38 -8.98
C ARG A 173 30.51 -11.70 -8.25
N VAL A 174 29.54 -11.96 -7.39
CA VAL A 174 29.44 -13.15 -6.56
C VAL A 174 28.18 -13.89 -6.97
N ASN A 175 28.29 -15.20 -7.24
CA ASN A 175 27.13 -16.02 -7.57
C ASN A 175 27.16 -17.23 -6.63
N GLY A 176 26.02 -17.50 -5.99
CA GLY A 176 25.67 -18.79 -5.42
C GLY A 176 25.24 -19.77 -6.50
N GLU A 177 24.74 -20.91 -6.06
CA GLU A 177 24.47 -22.10 -6.85
C GLU A 177 23.05 -22.63 -6.60
N ILE A 178 22.88 -23.88 -6.15
CA ILE A 178 21.54 -24.52 -6.03
C ILE A 178 21.16 -24.88 -4.58
N LEU A 179 21.97 -24.43 -3.63
CA LEU A 179 21.81 -24.68 -2.20
C LEU A 179 21.44 -23.38 -1.51
N ASP A 180 21.01 -23.49 -0.25
CA ASP A 180 20.84 -22.32 0.61
C ASP A 180 22.21 -21.66 0.85
N ASP A 181 22.48 -20.58 0.14
CA ASP A 181 23.74 -19.86 0.13
C ASP A 181 23.68 -18.58 0.97
N THR A 182 24.81 -18.18 1.56
CA THR A 182 24.97 -16.84 2.12
C THR A 182 26.02 -16.05 1.38
N LEU A 183 25.62 -14.97 0.70
CA LEU A 183 26.51 -14.09 -0.05
C LEU A 183 26.76 -12.79 0.75
N LEU A 184 28.04 -12.46 0.96
CA LEU A 184 28.48 -11.23 1.61
C LEU A 184 29.33 -10.43 0.61
N LEU A 185 28.77 -9.40 -0.04
CA LEU A 185 29.44 -8.74 -1.18
C LEU A 185 30.47 -7.69 -0.73
N GLY A 186 30.15 -6.89 0.29
CA GLY A 186 31.11 -6.04 0.97
C GLY A 186 30.96 -4.56 0.62
N ALA A 187 31.95 -3.97 -0.04
CA ALA A 187 31.89 -2.55 -0.40
C ALA A 187 32.31 -2.35 -1.85
N GLY A 188 31.73 -1.34 -2.50
CA GLY A 188 31.84 -1.14 -3.95
C GLY A 188 30.50 -1.43 -4.61
N ASP A 189 30.38 -1.15 -5.91
CA ASP A 189 29.14 -1.45 -6.64
C ASP A 189 29.20 -2.90 -7.14
N ASP A 190 28.48 -3.77 -6.45
CA ASP A 190 28.57 -5.22 -6.54
C ASP A 190 27.39 -5.86 -7.29
N THR A 191 27.57 -7.12 -7.69
CA THR A 191 26.50 -7.94 -8.25
C THR A 191 26.45 -9.29 -7.54
N GLY A 192 25.32 -9.59 -6.89
CA GLY A 192 25.05 -10.86 -6.21
C GLY A 192 23.94 -11.65 -6.92
N ASN A 193 24.09 -12.97 -7.01
CA ASN A 193 23.03 -13.86 -7.53
C ASN A 193 22.98 -15.15 -6.72
N GLY A 194 21.91 -15.43 -5.97
CA GLY A 194 21.74 -16.65 -5.16
C GLY A 194 21.49 -17.90 -6.01
N ALA A 195 20.79 -17.71 -7.14
CA ALA A 195 20.42 -18.73 -8.12
C ALA A 195 19.29 -19.66 -7.66
N GLY A 196 19.51 -20.63 -6.79
CA GLY A 196 18.38 -21.33 -6.20
C GLY A 196 18.71 -21.99 -4.86
N GLY A 197 17.70 -22.26 -4.06
CA GLY A 197 17.87 -22.51 -2.62
C GLY A 197 17.32 -21.32 -1.84
N ASP A 198 17.20 -21.44 -0.52
CA ASP A 198 16.74 -20.33 0.32
C ASP A 198 17.96 -19.47 0.72
N ASP A 199 18.24 -18.43 -0.05
CA ASP A 199 19.49 -17.67 0.02
C ASP A 199 19.43 -16.48 0.98
N THR A 200 20.57 -16.08 1.51
CA THR A 200 20.74 -14.82 2.25
C THR A 200 21.83 -13.97 1.62
N ILE A 201 21.50 -12.81 1.08
CA ILE A 201 22.46 -11.92 0.43
C ILE A 201 22.55 -10.58 1.15
N LYS A 202 23.77 -10.15 1.47
CA LYS A 202 24.06 -8.81 1.98
C LYS A 202 24.98 -8.07 1.02
N ALA A 203 24.47 -7.00 0.44
CA ALA A 203 25.16 -6.24 -0.58
C ALA A 203 26.26 -5.37 0.05
N GLY A 204 25.89 -4.53 1.01
CA GLY A 204 26.85 -3.78 1.81
C GLY A 204 26.89 -2.32 1.41
N ALA A 205 28.07 -1.75 1.15
CA ALA A 205 28.16 -0.33 0.81
C ALA A 205 28.42 -0.12 -0.68
N GLY A 206 27.48 0.44 -1.43
CA GLY A 206 27.61 0.54 -2.88
C GLY A 206 26.31 0.87 -3.58
N ALA A 207 26.33 0.91 -4.90
CA ALA A 207 25.11 0.79 -5.68
C ALA A 207 25.03 -0.62 -6.26
N ASP A 208 24.38 -1.53 -5.54
CA ASP A 208 24.49 -2.96 -5.76
C ASP A 208 23.33 -3.52 -6.61
N HIS A 209 23.57 -4.66 -7.25
CA HIS A 209 22.55 -5.41 -7.96
C HIS A 209 22.47 -6.83 -7.41
N VAL A 210 21.38 -7.16 -6.73
CA VAL A 210 21.20 -8.44 -6.06
C VAL A 210 19.97 -9.16 -6.61
N ASN A 211 20.14 -10.45 -6.92
CA ASN A 211 19.05 -11.34 -7.31
C ASN A 211 19.06 -12.59 -6.40
N GLY A 212 17.92 -12.91 -5.78
CA GLY A 212 17.74 -14.12 -4.99
C GLY A 212 17.72 -15.34 -5.90
N GLY A 213 16.66 -15.50 -6.69
CA GLY A 213 16.53 -16.57 -7.68
C GLY A 213 15.31 -17.43 -7.40
N ASP A 214 15.50 -18.75 -7.34
CA ASP A 214 14.46 -19.71 -6.97
C ASP A 214 14.58 -20.06 -5.48
N GLY A 215 13.66 -19.64 -4.61
CA GLY A 215 13.88 -19.85 -3.18
C GLY A 215 13.00 -19.02 -2.28
N HIS A 216 13.19 -19.16 -0.96
CA HIS A 216 12.71 -18.17 0.01
C HIS A 216 13.87 -17.32 0.47
N ASP A 217 14.13 -16.25 -0.28
CA ASP A 217 15.38 -15.50 -0.17
C ASP A 217 15.26 -14.32 0.80
N VAL A 218 16.38 -13.95 1.43
CA VAL A 218 16.50 -12.77 2.29
C VAL A 218 17.61 -11.86 1.76
N LEU A 219 17.22 -10.70 1.24
CA LEU A 219 18.14 -9.77 0.58
C LEU A 219 18.25 -8.46 1.36
N HIS A 220 19.47 -7.96 1.58
CA HIS A 220 19.76 -6.68 2.22
C HIS A 220 20.65 -5.83 1.30
N GLY A 221 20.17 -4.63 0.95
CA GLY A 221 20.95 -3.61 0.22
C GLY A 221 21.99 -2.94 1.13
N GLU A 222 21.56 -2.55 2.33
CA GLU A 222 22.36 -1.84 3.35
C GLU A 222 22.61 -0.37 3.00
N LEU A 223 23.79 0.01 2.50
CA LEU A 223 24.13 1.42 2.26
C LEU A 223 24.30 1.68 0.76
N GLY A 224 23.42 2.50 0.20
CA GLY A 224 23.59 3.11 -1.10
C GLY A 224 22.36 2.97 -1.98
N HIS A 225 22.52 2.77 -3.28
CA HIS A 225 21.39 2.83 -4.21
C HIS A 225 21.26 1.48 -4.91
N ASP A 226 20.47 0.59 -4.33
CA ASP A 226 20.52 -0.83 -4.62
C ASP A 226 19.35 -1.28 -5.48
N HIS A 227 19.56 -2.34 -6.24
CA HIS A 227 18.55 -3.02 -7.03
C HIS A 227 18.43 -4.48 -6.57
N LEU A 228 17.34 -4.80 -5.88
CA LEU A 228 17.08 -6.11 -5.28
C LEU A 228 15.93 -6.80 -6.00
N SER A 229 16.11 -8.06 -6.36
CA SER A 229 15.08 -8.92 -6.98
C SER A 229 14.98 -10.22 -6.21
N GLY A 230 13.81 -10.55 -5.64
CA GLY A 230 13.55 -11.82 -4.95
C GLY A 230 13.55 -12.98 -5.94
N GLY A 231 12.61 -12.97 -6.88
CA GLY A 231 12.50 -13.97 -7.93
C GLY A 231 11.29 -14.86 -7.72
N ASN A 232 11.49 -16.17 -7.65
CA ASN A 232 10.42 -17.11 -7.38
C ASN A 232 10.44 -17.50 -5.90
N GLY A 233 9.35 -17.26 -5.18
CA GLY A 233 9.13 -17.90 -3.90
C GLY A 233 8.47 -17.02 -2.86
N ARG A 234 9.13 -16.75 -1.74
CA ARG A 234 8.54 -15.93 -0.66
C ARG A 234 9.68 -15.20 -0.01
N ASP A 235 9.98 -14.07 -0.59
CA ASP A 235 11.22 -13.38 -0.39
C ASP A 235 11.03 -12.24 0.58
N THR A 236 12.11 -11.88 1.27
CA THR A 236 12.15 -10.73 2.16
C THR A 236 13.29 -9.81 1.74
N LEU A 237 12.95 -8.64 1.24
CA LEU A 237 13.88 -7.65 0.72
C LEU A 237 13.92 -6.42 1.64
N TYR A 238 15.13 -5.96 1.95
CA TYR A 238 15.40 -4.72 2.69
C TYR A 238 16.33 -3.83 1.87
N GLY A 239 15.87 -2.65 1.42
CA GLY A 239 16.75 -1.64 0.79
C GLY A 239 17.68 -1.00 1.82
N GLU A 240 17.10 -0.62 2.96
CA GLU A 240 17.72 0.07 4.09
C GLU A 240 18.02 1.54 3.82
N ALA A 241 19.20 1.93 3.34
CA ALA A 241 19.56 3.34 3.24
C ALA A 241 19.99 3.76 1.84
N GLY A 242 19.16 4.57 1.21
CA GLY A 242 19.36 5.29 -0.03
C GLY A 242 18.12 5.13 -0.89
N ASP A 243 18.23 5.48 -2.16
CA ASP A 243 17.09 5.40 -3.09
C ASP A 243 17.17 4.05 -3.82
N ASP A 244 16.38 3.08 -3.37
CA ASP A 244 16.48 1.67 -3.76
C ASP A 244 15.36 1.23 -4.70
N VAL A 245 15.59 0.13 -5.41
CA VAL A 245 14.59 -0.55 -6.25
C VAL A 245 14.46 -1.99 -5.80
N LEU A 246 13.27 -2.38 -5.35
CA LEU A 246 12.98 -3.73 -4.85
C LEU A 246 11.88 -4.37 -5.70
N SER A 247 12.07 -5.62 -6.10
CA SER A 247 11.07 -6.43 -6.81
C SER A 247 10.91 -7.77 -6.09
N GLY A 248 9.69 -8.10 -5.65
CA GLY A 248 9.37 -9.40 -5.04
C GLY A 248 9.41 -10.51 -6.08
N GLY A 249 8.45 -10.50 -6.99
CA GLY A 249 8.38 -11.44 -8.10
C GLY A 249 7.15 -12.34 -8.01
N ASP A 250 7.37 -13.65 -7.95
CA ASP A 250 6.28 -14.61 -7.82
C ASP A 250 6.08 -15.01 -6.35
N ALA A 251 4.82 -15.05 -5.93
CA ALA A 251 4.33 -15.50 -4.62
C ALA A 251 4.50 -14.46 -3.49
N GLU A 252 4.05 -14.80 -2.27
CA GLU A 252 3.79 -13.81 -1.21
C GLU A 252 5.09 -13.25 -0.61
N ASP A 253 5.44 -12.02 -0.96
CA ASP A 253 6.70 -11.36 -0.64
C ASP A 253 6.57 -10.25 0.40
N LYS A 254 7.71 -9.88 0.99
CA LYS A 254 7.84 -8.77 1.92
C LYS A 254 8.96 -7.83 1.53
N LEU A 255 8.62 -6.59 1.17
CA LEU A 255 9.57 -5.56 0.75
C LEU A 255 9.57 -4.38 1.72
N ILE A 256 10.74 -3.94 2.15
CA ILE A 256 10.94 -2.75 2.98
C ILE A 256 11.98 -1.86 2.31
N GLY A 257 11.58 -0.66 1.86
CA GLY A 257 12.47 0.32 1.25
C GLY A 257 13.49 0.85 2.26
N GLY A 258 13.02 1.60 3.24
CA GLY A 258 13.85 2.05 4.36
C GLY A 258 13.91 3.56 4.42
N SER A 259 15.06 4.16 4.15
CA SER A 259 15.23 5.61 4.09
C SER A 259 15.78 6.05 2.74
N GLY A 260 15.18 7.06 2.13
CA GLY A 260 15.49 7.49 0.76
C GLY A 260 14.22 7.37 -0.09
N ALA A 261 14.30 7.69 -1.38
CA ALA A 261 13.13 7.64 -2.26
C ALA A 261 13.09 6.32 -3.03
N ASP A 262 12.36 5.36 -2.50
CA ASP A 262 12.40 3.97 -2.94
C ASP A 262 11.35 3.65 -4.01
N SER A 263 11.58 2.58 -4.77
CA SER A 263 10.61 2.00 -5.72
C SER A 263 10.44 0.51 -5.45
N LEU A 264 9.27 0.11 -4.96
CA LEU A 264 8.94 -1.27 -4.58
C LEU A 264 7.87 -1.83 -5.53
N TYR A 265 8.08 -3.06 -5.99
CA TYR A 265 7.17 -3.82 -6.86
C TYR A 265 6.90 -5.19 -6.21
N GLY A 266 5.63 -5.47 -5.86
CA GLY A 266 5.21 -6.73 -5.24
C GLY A 266 5.31 -7.87 -6.24
N GLY A 267 4.46 -7.83 -7.26
CA GLY A 267 4.46 -8.79 -8.36
C GLY A 267 3.18 -9.61 -8.37
N ASN A 268 3.30 -10.93 -8.19
CA ASN A 268 2.15 -11.83 -8.20
C ASN A 268 1.87 -12.38 -6.79
N GLU A 269 0.59 -12.54 -6.45
CA GLU A 269 0.07 -13.00 -5.15
C GLU A 269 0.10 -11.88 -4.09
N ASN A 270 -0.18 -12.20 -2.82
CA ASN A 270 -0.48 -11.20 -1.81
C ASN A 270 0.79 -10.73 -1.10
N ASP A 271 1.21 -9.50 -1.39
CA ASP A 271 2.48 -8.95 -0.93
C ASP A 271 2.32 -7.94 0.22
N THR A 272 3.40 -7.73 0.97
CA THR A 272 3.49 -6.67 1.97
C THR A 272 4.65 -5.73 1.69
N LEU A 273 4.33 -4.48 1.38
CA LEU A 273 5.30 -3.46 0.99
C LEU A 273 5.28 -2.28 1.97
N ASP A 274 6.45 -1.76 2.33
CA ASP A 274 6.63 -0.58 3.19
C ASP A 274 7.74 0.31 2.64
N GLY A 275 7.40 1.50 2.13
CA GLY A 275 8.36 2.46 1.58
C GLY A 275 9.30 3.00 2.66
N GLY A 276 8.75 3.36 3.82
CA GLY A 276 9.53 3.76 4.98
C GLY A 276 9.62 5.28 5.13
N GLY A 277 10.74 5.89 4.76
CA GLY A 277 10.94 7.32 4.89
C GLY A 277 11.55 7.90 3.64
N GLY A 278 10.83 8.75 2.93
CA GLY A 278 11.18 8.93 1.54
C GLY A 278 10.21 9.79 0.77
N ALA A 279 10.20 9.60 -0.54
CA ALA A 279 9.08 9.98 -1.40
C ALA A 279 8.92 8.81 -2.35
N ASP A 280 8.19 7.81 -1.87
CA ASP A 280 8.33 6.44 -2.33
C ASP A 280 7.31 6.11 -3.41
N ARG A 281 7.64 5.10 -4.22
CA ARG A 281 6.71 4.48 -5.17
C ARG A 281 6.50 3.03 -4.78
N VAL A 282 5.27 2.65 -4.51
CA VAL A 282 4.94 1.31 -4.01
C VAL A 282 3.84 0.71 -4.88
N TYR A 283 4.13 -0.38 -5.57
CA TYR A 283 3.24 -1.06 -6.51
C TYR A 283 2.96 -2.48 -6.02
N GLY A 284 1.69 -2.84 -5.78
CA GLY A 284 1.28 -4.21 -5.40
C GLY A 284 1.24 -5.16 -6.60
N ASP A 285 0.72 -4.67 -7.72
CA ASP A 285 0.54 -5.36 -9.00
C ASP A 285 -0.63 -6.37 -9.03
N TYR A 286 -0.43 -7.66 -8.75
CA TYR A 286 -1.50 -8.67 -8.76
C TYR A 286 -1.60 -9.34 -7.41
N GLY A 287 -2.69 -9.17 -6.68
CA GLY A 287 -2.76 -9.72 -5.34
C GLY A 287 -3.75 -8.99 -4.46
N ASN A 288 -3.93 -9.45 -3.23
CA ASN A 288 -4.58 -8.64 -2.19
C ASN A 288 -3.47 -8.11 -1.30
N ASP A 289 -2.93 -6.96 -1.66
CA ASP A 289 -1.66 -6.46 -1.15
C ASP A 289 -1.85 -5.52 0.04
N VAL A 290 -0.78 -5.37 0.82
CA VAL A 290 -0.71 -4.40 1.91
C VAL A 290 0.42 -3.42 1.66
N LEU A 291 0.07 -2.19 1.29
CA LEU A 291 1.02 -1.14 0.92
C LEU A 291 1.07 -0.05 1.99
N ARG A 292 2.28 0.39 2.34
CA ARG A 292 2.53 1.52 3.23
C ARG A 292 3.52 2.49 2.56
N GLY A 293 3.17 3.78 2.49
CA GLY A 293 4.08 4.85 2.05
C GLY A 293 5.09 5.16 3.15
N GLY A 294 4.59 5.64 4.30
CA GLY A 294 5.42 5.90 5.46
C GLY A 294 5.54 7.41 5.72
N ASN A 295 6.76 7.91 5.86
CA ASN A 295 6.97 9.36 5.91
C ASN A 295 7.33 9.85 4.52
N GLY A 296 6.65 10.85 3.99
CA GLY A 296 7.02 11.30 2.67
C GLY A 296 5.95 12.04 1.90
N THR A 297 5.93 11.77 0.62
CA THR A 297 4.92 12.23 -0.34
C THR A 297 4.92 11.11 -1.34
N ASP A 298 4.15 10.09 -0.99
CA ASP A 298 4.33 8.77 -1.55
C ASP A 298 3.30 8.54 -2.67
N THR A 299 3.60 7.60 -3.55
CA THR A 299 2.67 7.14 -4.58
C THR A 299 2.51 5.64 -4.45
N LEU A 300 1.32 5.22 -4.07
CA LEU A 300 0.96 3.82 -3.91
C LEU A 300 -0.02 3.44 -5.02
N ALA A 301 0.16 2.25 -5.58
CA ALA A 301 -0.78 1.65 -6.53
C ALA A 301 -1.02 0.18 -6.15
N GLY A 302 -2.28 -0.18 -5.85
CA GLY A 302 -2.67 -1.54 -5.50
C GLY A 302 -2.53 -2.48 -6.68
N GLY A 303 -3.33 -2.25 -7.72
CA GLY A 303 -3.30 -3.04 -8.95
C GLY A 303 -4.56 -3.88 -9.08
N ASN A 304 -4.43 -5.20 -9.18
CA ASN A 304 -5.60 -6.08 -9.26
C ASN A 304 -5.76 -6.82 -7.93
N GLY A 305 -6.93 -6.74 -7.31
CA GLY A 305 -7.33 -7.60 -6.20
C GLY A 305 -8.08 -6.83 -5.12
N HIS A 306 -7.75 -7.03 -3.85
CA HIS A 306 -8.44 -6.37 -2.73
C HIS A 306 -7.40 -5.81 -1.78
N ASP A 307 -6.93 -4.63 -2.10
CA ASP A 307 -5.74 -4.02 -1.55
C ASP A 307 -6.04 -3.18 -0.32
N ARG A 308 -5.01 -3.06 0.53
CA ARG A 308 -5.05 -2.20 1.71
C ARG A 308 -3.86 -1.26 1.73
N MET A 309 -4.14 0.02 1.52
CA MET A 309 -3.14 1.04 1.27
C MET A 309 -3.14 2.11 2.39
N PHE A 310 -1.96 2.51 2.83
CA PHE A 310 -1.76 3.54 3.86
C PHE A 310 -0.72 4.57 3.40
N GLY A 311 -1.13 5.82 3.17
CA GLY A 311 -0.19 6.93 2.90
C GLY A 311 0.68 7.23 4.14
N GLN A 312 0.01 7.42 5.28
CA GLN A 312 0.57 7.75 6.60
C GLN A 312 0.92 9.24 6.78
N LEU A 313 2.19 9.64 6.76
CA LEU A 313 2.58 11.05 6.94
C LEU A 313 3.03 11.60 5.59
N GLY A 314 2.37 12.63 5.08
CA GLY A 314 2.77 13.13 3.78
C GLY A 314 1.69 13.83 3.01
N HIS A 315 1.91 13.95 1.70
CA HIS A 315 0.91 14.37 0.74
C HIS A 315 0.82 13.28 -0.31
N ASP A 316 0.05 12.25 -0.02
CA ASP A 316 0.20 10.96 -0.66
C ASP A 316 -0.79 10.79 -1.81
N ARG A 317 -0.44 9.95 -2.78
CA ARG A 317 -1.33 9.54 -3.88
C ARG A 317 -1.55 8.05 -3.84
N LEU A 318 -2.79 7.63 -3.69
CA LEU A 318 -3.18 6.21 -3.63
C LEU A 318 -4.13 5.92 -4.79
N TYR A 319 -3.77 4.93 -5.61
CA TYR A 319 -4.59 4.39 -6.71
C TYR A 319 -4.89 2.93 -6.41
N ALA A 320 -6.15 2.56 -6.22
CA ALA A 320 -6.50 1.22 -5.79
C ALA A 320 -6.42 0.22 -6.95
N GLY A 321 -7.14 0.49 -8.05
CA GLY A 321 -7.15 -0.34 -9.24
C GLY A 321 -8.43 -1.16 -9.39
N GLU A 322 -8.30 -2.47 -9.62
CA GLU A 322 -9.45 -3.37 -9.71
C GLU A 322 -9.73 -4.05 -8.38
N GLY A 323 -10.99 -4.03 -7.95
CA GLY A 323 -11.57 -4.79 -6.84
C GLY A 323 -11.95 -3.91 -5.64
N ASN A 324 -12.42 -4.52 -4.55
CA ASN A 324 -12.93 -3.77 -3.39
C ASN A 324 -11.81 -3.47 -2.38
N ASP A 325 -11.35 -2.22 -2.39
CA ASP A 325 -10.12 -1.80 -1.75
C ASP A 325 -10.35 -0.94 -0.50
N LYS A 326 -9.28 -0.76 0.29
CA LYS A 326 -9.26 0.05 1.51
C LYS A 326 -8.10 1.03 1.50
N LEU A 327 -8.41 2.31 1.38
CA LEU A 327 -7.43 3.38 1.27
C LEU A 327 -7.50 4.31 2.48
N TYR A 328 -6.33 4.59 3.06
CA TYR A 328 -6.16 5.53 4.17
C TYR A 328 -5.08 6.55 3.82
N GLY A 329 -5.45 7.83 3.68
CA GLY A 329 -4.52 8.93 3.40
C GLY A 329 -3.58 9.16 4.57
N GLY A 330 -4.11 9.70 5.67
CA GLY A 330 -3.39 9.86 6.92
C GLY A 330 -3.28 11.32 7.32
N ILE A 331 -2.06 11.82 7.49
CA ILE A 331 -1.81 13.21 7.84
C ILE A 331 -1.22 13.94 6.63
N GLY A 332 -1.91 14.99 6.24
CA GLY A 332 -1.59 15.91 5.16
C GLY A 332 -2.64 15.82 4.07
N ASN A 333 -2.47 16.63 3.03
CA ASN A 333 -3.44 16.71 1.93
C ASN A 333 -3.17 15.58 0.93
N ASP A 334 -4.03 14.58 0.94
CA ASP A 334 -3.88 13.34 0.19
C ASP A 334 -4.80 13.27 -1.04
N SER A 335 -4.48 12.39 -1.99
CA SER A 335 -5.33 12.08 -3.13
C SER A 335 -5.56 10.58 -3.24
N LEU A 336 -6.81 10.14 -3.09
CA LEU A 336 -7.19 8.72 -3.08
C LEU A 336 -8.17 8.44 -4.21
N TYR A 337 -7.92 7.37 -4.97
CA TYR A 337 -8.77 6.90 -6.07
C TYR A 337 -9.07 5.41 -5.86
N GLY A 338 -10.35 5.05 -5.71
CA GLY A 338 -10.83 3.67 -5.60
C GLY A 338 -10.86 2.92 -6.94
N ASP A 339 -11.09 3.64 -8.02
CA ASP A 339 -11.13 3.09 -9.39
C ASP A 339 -12.28 2.08 -9.60
N GLU A 340 -12.06 0.81 -9.92
CA GLU A 340 -13.15 -0.16 -10.14
C GLU A 340 -13.37 -1.01 -8.89
N GLY A 341 -14.54 -0.97 -8.25
CA GLY A 341 -14.63 -1.65 -6.95
C GLY A 341 -15.93 -1.47 -6.17
N ASN A 342 -15.81 -1.62 -4.86
CA ASN A 342 -16.78 -1.13 -3.88
C ASN A 342 -15.89 -0.74 -2.70
N ASP A 343 -15.37 0.46 -2.76
CA ASP A 343 -14.16 0.83 -2.07
C ASP A 343 -14.46 1.58 -0.77
N GLU A 344 -13.51 1.51 0.15
CA GLU A 344 -13.55 2.29 1.38
C GLU A 344 -12.35 3.25 1.43
N LEU A 345 -12.64 4.53 1.24
CA LEU A 345 -11.63 5.60 1.24
C LEU A 345 -11.77 6.45 2.50
N THR A 346 -10.65 6.79 3.14
CA THR A 346 -10.62 7.70 4.30
C THR A 346 -9.41 8.63 4.23
N GLY A 347 -9.65 9.95 4.12
CA GLY A 347 -8.60 10.98 4.05
C GLY A 347 -7.90 11.17 5.40
N ASN A 348 -8.70 11.32 6.45
CA ASN A 348 -8.33 11.58 7.85
C ASN A 348 -8.05 13.05 8.17
N SER A 349 -6.84 13.57 7.97
CA SER A 349 -6.48 14.93 8.40
C SER A 349 -5.73 15.66 7.31
N GLY A 350 -6.32 16.73 6.78
CA GLY A 350 -5.78 17.43 5.63
C GLY A 350 -6.93 17.97 4.80
N ASN A 351 -6.60 18.67 3.73
CA ASN A 351 -7.61 18.98 2.72
C ASN A 351 -7.43 17.97 1.59
N ASP A 352 -8.23 16.92 1.61
CA ASP A 352 -8.03 15.71 0.83
C ASP A 352 -8.90 15.69 -0.44
N GLU A 353 -8.46 14.96 -1.47
CA GLU A 353 -9.25 14.69 -2.67
C GLU A 353 -9.49 13.18 -2.82
N LEU A 354 -10.74 12.74 -2.69
CA LEU A 354 -11.11 11.33 -2.68
C LEU A 354 -12.14 11.04 -3.78
N TRP A 355 -11.92 10.00 -4.58
CA TRP A 355 -12.83 9.54 -5.64
C TRP A 355 -13.07 8.04 -5.53
N GLY A 356 -14.32 7.62 -5.34
CA GLY A 356 -14.72 6.21 -5.31
C GLY A 356 -14.44 5.54 -6.66
N GLY A 357 -15.15 5.96 -7.71
CA GLY A 357 -14.98 5.43 -9.06
C GLY A 357 -16.21 4.63 -9.49
N ASP A 358 -16.01 3.49 -10.13
CA ASP A 358 -17.10 2.58 -10.50
C ASP A 358 -17.35 1.63 -9.33
N GLY A 359 -18.54 1.60 -8.73
CA GLY A 359 -18.71 0.83 -7.50
C GLY A 359 -19.82 1.35 -6.61
N ASN A 360 -20.12 0.63 -5.51
CA ASN A 360 -20.87 1.24 -4.40
C ASN A 360 -19.89 1.56 -3.29
N ASP A 361 -19.40 2.79 -3.31
CA ASP A 361 -18.25 3.20 -2.54
C ASP A 361 -18.65 3.85 -1.23
N THR A 362 -17.69 3.90 -0.31
CA THR A 362 -17.83 4.66 0.93
C THR A 362 -16.60 5.55 1.12
N VAL A 363 -16.83 6.85 1.01
CA VAL A 363 -15.79 7.88 0.99
C VAL A 363 -15.94 8.79 2.21
N ARG A 364 -14.84 8.99 2.96
CA ARG A 364 -14.82 9.83 4.17
C ARG A 364 -13.67 10.81 4.13
N GLY A 365 -13.96 12.11 4.15
CA GLY A 365 -12.96 13.19 4.16
C GLY A 365 -12.21 13.21 5.49
N GLY A 366 -12.87 13.68 6.53
CA GLY A 366 -12.34 13.65 7.89
C GLY A 366 -12.23 15.06 8.49
N LEU A 367 -11.01 15.54 8.71
CA LEU A 367 -10.74 16.87 9.21
C LEU A 367 -10.08 17.70 8.11
N GLY A 368 -10.63 18.88 7.84
CA GLY A 368 -10.12 19.81 6.83
C GLY A 368 -11.13 19.96 5.70
N ASP A 369 -10.82 20.83 4.74
CA ASP A 369 -11.76 21.14 3.66
C ASP A 369 -11.54 20.13 2.52
N ASP A 370 -12.40 19.12 2.45
CA ASP A 370 -12.23 17.95 1.60
C ASP A 370 -13.05 18.03 0.31
N LYS A 371 -12.59 17.30 -0.71
CA LYS A 371 -13.31 17.11 -1.97
C LYS A 371 -13.55 15.62 -2.21
N LEU A 372 -14.82 15.23 -2.30
CA LEU A 372 -15.23 13.84 -2.39
C LEU A 372 -16.07 13.60 -3.65
N GLY A 373 -15.85 12.48 -4.33
CA GLY A 373 -16.73 12.00 -5.39
C GLY A 373 -17.07 10.53 -5.24
N GLY A 374 -18.34 10.18 -5.44
CA GLY A 374 -18.84 8.81 -5.51
C GLY A 374 -18.42 8.16 -6.82
N GLY A 375 -19.01 8.60 -7.93
CA GLY A 375 -18.71 8.09 -9.25
C GLY A 375 -19.93 7.39 -9.84
N VAL A 376 -19.79 6.13 -10.22
CA VAL A 376 -20.90 5.35 -10.77
C VAL A 376 -21.32 4.29 -9.75
N GLY A 377 -22.53 4.42 -9.18
CA GLY A 377 -23.15 3.36 -8.38
C GLY A 377 -24.03 3.86 -7.24
N PHE A 378 -23.91 3.28 -6.05
CA PHE A 378 -24.71 3.69 -4.88
C PHE A 378 -23.79 4.08 -3.75
N ASP A 379 -23.39 5.34 -3.74
CA ASP A 379 -22.25 5.79 -2.95
C ASP A 379 -22.67 6.41 -1.63
N LYS A 380 -21.73 6.40 -0.68
CA LYS A 380 -21.87 7.10 0.60
C LYS A 380 -20.69 8.00 0.85
N LEU A 381 -20.95 9.30 0.86
CA LEU A 381 -19.95 10.34 1.05
C LEU A 381 -20.18 11.03 2.40
N PHE A 382 -19.10 11.20 3.16
CA PHE A 382 -19.09 11.90 4.45
C PHE A 382 -17.97 12.93 4.47
N GLY A 383 -18.30 14.23 4.44
CA GLY A 383 -17.31 15.31 4.57
C GLY A 383 -16.70 15.34 5.97
N HIS A 384 -17.56 15.30 6.98
CA HIS A 384 -17.27 15.39 8.41
C HIS A 384 -17.03 16.81 8.91
N ALA A 385 -15.79 17.29 8.99
CA ALA A 385 -15.51 18.59 9.60
C ALA A 385 -14.58 19.42 8.72
N GLY A 386 -15.12 20.49 8.15
CA GLY A 386 -14.44 21.40 7.25
C GLY A 386 -15.46 22.03 6.32
N ASP A 387 -15.05 22.94 5.45
CA ASP A 387 -15.95 23.40 4.37
C ASP A 387 -15.80 22.43 3.18
N ASP A 388 -16.59 21.35 3.16
CA ASP A 388 -16.41 20.22 2.25
C ASP A 388 -17.16 20.39 0.92
N THR A 389 -16.72 19.66 -0.12
CA THR A 389 -17.42 19.58 -1.41
C THR A 389 -17.60 18.12 -1.84
N LEU A 390 -18.86 17.68 -1.95
CA LEU A 390 -19.25 16.29 -2.23
C LEU A 390 -20.01 16.20 -3.56
N TYR A 391 -19.65 15.21 -4.39
CA TYR A 391 -20.30 14.90 -5.66
C TYR A 391 -20.78 13.43 -5.68
N GLY A 392 -22.09 13.17 -5.70
CA GLY A 392 -22.64 11.82 -5.87
C GLY A 392 -22.28 11.26 -7.25
N GLN A 393 -22.66 12.01 -8.29
CA GLN A 393 -22.53 11.69 -9.72
C GLN A 393 -23.62 10.71 -10.20
N GLU A 394 -23.27 9.56 -10.79
CA GLU A 394 -24.27 8.65 -11.37
C GLU A 394 -24.72 7.63 -10.33
N GLY A 395 -25.94 7.71 -9.81
CA GLY A 395 -26.28 6.77 -8.75
C GLY A 395 -27.62 6.92 -8.04
N LEU A 396 -27.69 6.36 -6.84
CA LEU A 396 -28.67 6.70 -5.81
C LEU A 396 -27.84 6.88 -4.54
N ASP A 397 -27.34 8.09 -4.37
CA ASP A 397 -26.23 8.39 -3.50
C ASP A 397 -26.68 8.99 -2.17
N LYS A 398 -25.78 8.91 -1.19
CA LYS A 398 -25.99 9.52 0.13
C LYS A 398 -24.82 10.41 0.49
N LEU A 399 -25.10 11.70 0.57
CA LEU A 399 -24.11 12.73 0.87
C LEU A 399 -24.41 13.34 2.23
N PHE A 400 -23.39 13.40 3.09
CA PHE A 400 -23.45 14.03 4.40
C PHE A 400 -22.30 15.03 4.51
N GLY A 401 -22.61 16.33 4.55
CA GLY A 401 -21.62 17.40 4.71
C GLY A 401 -20.95 17.31 6.08
N GLY A 402 -21.74 17.53 7.13
CA GLY A 402 -21.30 17.36 8.51
C GLY A 402 -21.31 18.68 9.26
N ALA A 403 -20.16 19.27 9.49
CA ALA A 403 -20.03 20.52 10.21
C ALA A 403 -19.26 21.54 9.37
N ASN A 404 -19.62 22.82 9.53
CA ASN A 404 -19.21 23.98 8.73
C ASN A 404 -19.95 24.02 7.38
N ASN A 405 -19.46 24.81 6.41
CA ASN A 405 -20.28 25.22 5.27
C ASN A 405 -19.98 24.35 4.05
N ASP A 406 -20.86 23.40 3.79
CA ASP A 406 -20.63 22.34 2.82
C ASP A 406 -21.32 22.60 1.47
N ARG A 407 -20.80 21.98 0.42
CA ARG A 407 -21.40 21.94 -0.92
C ARG A 407 -21.66 20.51 -1.35
N LEU A 408 -22.92 20.17 -1.57
CA LEU A 408 -23.33 18.83 -1.98
C LEU A 408 -24.02 18.91 -3.35
N TYR A 409 -23.62 18.00 -4.24
CA TYR A 409 -24.19 17.82 -5.57
C TYR A 409 -24.61 16.36 -5.71
N GLY A 410 -25.90 16.08 -5.88
CA GLY A 410 -26.45 14.73 -6.05
C GLY A 410 -25.97 14.13 -7.36
N GLY A 411 -26.42 14.68 -8.47
CA GLY A 411 -26.03 14.23 -9.80
C GLY A 411 -27.23 13.66 -10.54
N THR A 412 -27.14 12.39 -10.95
CA THR A 412 -28.28 11.71 -11.57
C THR A 412 -28.78 10.59 -10.67
N GLY A 413 -30.10 10.47 -10.58
CA GLY A 413 -30.81 9.50 -9.77
C GLY A 413 -31.37 10.13 -8.49
N ALA A 414 -32.24 9.40 -7.79
CA ALA A 414 -32.89 9.85 -6.56
C ALA A 414 -31.94 9.76 -5.35
N ASP A 415 -31.27 10.87 -5.07
CA ASP A 415 -30.22 11.01 -4.07
C ASP A 415 -30.75 11.48 -2.71
N THR A 416 -29.92 11.34 -1.69
CA THR A 416 -30.18 11.89 -0.35
C THR A 416 -29.01 12.76 0.10
N LEU A 417 -29.27 14.05 0.27
CA LEU A 417 -28.28 15.04 0.69
C LEU A 417 -28.63 15.59 2.08
N ASN A 418 -27.64 15.67 2.95
CA ASN A 418 -27.76 16.27 4.27
C ASN A 418 -26.59 17.23 4.52
N GLY A 419 -26.87 18.53 4.66
CA GLY A 419 -25.87 19.57 4.94
C GLY A 419 -25.23 19.38 6.31
N GLY A 420 -26.06 19.44 7.36
CA GLY A 420 -25.63 19.22 8.73
C GLY A 420 -25.62 20.51 9.53
N ASP A 421 -24.50 20.83 10.18
CA ASP A 421 -24.34 22.09 10.92
C ASP A 421 -23.57 23.10 10.05
N GLY A 422 -24.16 24.20 9.60
CA GLY A 422 -23.46 25.00 8.60
C GLY A 422 -24.21 26.17 8.01
N LEU A 423 -23.69 26.67 6.89
CA LEU A 423 -24.43 27.43 5.89
C LEU A 423 -24.24 26.66 4.60
N ASP A 424 -25.08 25.66 4.39
CA ASP A 424 -24.85 24.63 3.40
C ASP A 424 -25.49 24.98 2.05
N THR A 425 -24.93 24.41 0.98
CA THR A 425 -25.47 24.55 -0.38
C THR A 425 -25.67 23.17 -0.98
N LEU A 426 -26.92 22.79 -1.22
CA LEU A 426 -27.31 21.48 -1.72
C LEU A 426 -27.96 21.63 -3.10
N TYR A 427 -27.53 20.81 -4.06
CA TYR A 427 -28.12 20.66 -5.39
C TYR A 427 -28.49 19.19 -5.61
N GLY A 428 -29.77 18.87 -5.80
CA GLY A 428 -30.21 17.51 -6.16
C GLY A 428 -29.76 17.13 -7.57
N GLU A 429 -30.05 18.02 -8.52
CA GLU A 429 -29.77 17.90 -9.96
C GLU A 429 -30.84 17.10 -10.74
N ASP A 430 -30.64 15.85 -11.15
CA ASP A 430 -31.63 15.08 -11.93
C ASP A 430 -32.09 13.85 -11.14
N GLY A 431 -33.34 13.80 -10.69
CA GLY A 431 -33.83 12.70 -9.87
C GLY A 431 -34.94 13.12 -8.93
N ASP A 432 -35.63 12.15 -8.30
CA ASP A 432 -36.56 12.49 -7.21
C ASP A 432 -35.75 12.56 -5.90
N ASP A 433 -35.18 13.72 -5.58
CA ASP A 433 -34.17 13.88 -4.52
C ASP A 433 -34.75 14.22 -3.14
N LEU A 434 -33.99 13.87 -2.10
CA LEU A 434 -34.25 14.29 -0.72
C LEU A 434 -33.11 15.19 -0.22
N LEU A 435 -33.40 16.47 -0.01
CA LEU A 435 -32.45 17.45 0.50
C LEU A 435 -32.83 17.87 1.93
N ILE A 436 -31.84 17.88 2.82
CA ILE A 436 -31.98 18.29 4.22
C ILE A 436 -30.88 19.30 4.54
N GLY A 437 -31.25 20.56 4.81
CA GLY A 437 -30.33 21.65 5.18
C GLY A 437 -29.64 21.35 6.51
N GLY A 438 -30.39 21.47 7.61
CA GLY A 438 -29.92 21.13 8.94
C GLY A 438 -29.95 22.32 9.90
N LEU A 439 -28.85 22.57 10.60
CA LEU A 439 -28.69 23.78 11.40
C LEU A 439 -27.98 24.82 10.54
N GLY A 440 -28.66 25.86 10.10
CA GLY A 440 -28.03 26.81 9.20
C GLY A 440 -29.00 27.77 8.54
N ALA A 441 -28.46 28.70 7.77
CA ALA A 441 -29.26 29.42 6.79
C ALA A 441 -28.82 28.89 5.43
N ASP A 442 -29.51 27.85 5.00
CA ASP A 442 -29.07 26.94 3.96
C ASP A 442 -29.69 27.30 2.60
N TYR A 443 -29.03 26.84 1.54
CA TYR A 443 -29.52 26.96 0.18
C TYR A 443 -29.76 25.57 -0.40
N LEU A 444 -31.01 25.27 -0.73
CA LEU A 444 -31.42 23.98 -1.31
C LEU A 444 -32.03 24.23 -2.70
N HIS A 445 -31.58 23.47 -3.68
CA HIS A 445 -32.14 23.45 -5.03
C HIS A 445 -32.40 22.01 -5.45
N GLY A 446 -33.68 21.66 -5.69
CA GLY A 446 -34.10 20.33 -6.13
C GLY A 446 -33.51 20.00 -7.50
N GLY A 447 -34.04 20.61 -8.55
CA GLY A 447 -33.52 20.40 -9.90
C GLY A 447 -34.62 19.95 -10.85
N PHE A 448 -34.43 18.79 -11.46
CA PHE A 448 -35.44 18.15 -12.31
C PHE A 448 -36.06 16.98 -11.57
N ASN A 449 -37.35 16.75 -11.80
CA ASN A 449 -38.17 15.72 -11.17
C ASN A 449 -38.61 16.11 -9.76
N ASN A 450 -39.30 15.21 -9.06
CA ASN A 450 -40.13 15.59 -7.93
C ASN A 450 -39.31 15.49 -6.65
N ASP A 451 -38.86 16.63 -6.17
CA ASP A 451 -37.93 16.72 -5.06
C ASP A 451 -38.63 16.97 -3.73
N THR A 452 -37.95 16.59 -2.64
CA THR A 452 -38.37 16.90 -1.28
C THR A 452 -37.26 17.64 -0.55
N LEU A 453 -37.53 18.89 -0.17
CA LEU A 453 -36.57 19.79 0.47
C LEU A 453 -37.03 20.11 1.91
N TYR A 454 -36.15 19.91 2.87
CA TYR A 454 -36.31 20.30 4.27
C TYR A 454 -35.23 21.32 4.66
N GLY A 455 -35.60 22.56 4.97
CA GLY A 455 -34.68 23.57 5.50
C GLY A 455 -34.17 23.22 6.89
N GLN A 456 -35.11 22.89 7.79
CA GLN A 456 -34.91 22.60 9.21
C GLN A 456 -34.75 23.86 10.07
N ILE A 457 -33.58 24.14 10.62
CA ILE A 457 -33.40 25.21 11.60
C ILE A 457 -32.55 26.32 11.02
N GLY A 458 -33.18 27.47 10.81
CA GLY A 458 -32.59 28.76 10.47
C GLY A 458 -33.30 29.35 9.26
N ASP A 459 -32.74 30.43 8.70
CA ASP A 459 -33.44 31.22 7.67
C ASP A 459 -33.07 30.69 6.28
N ASP A 460 -33.85 29.76 5.75
CA ASP A 460 -33.47 28.93 4.61
C ASP A 460 -33.99 29.46 3.26
N SER A 461 -33.34 29.04 2.18
CA SER A 461 -33.73 29.35 0.80
C SER A 461 -33.91 28.06 0.00
N LEU A 462 -35.16 27.69 -0.28
CA LEU A 462 -35.54 26.45 -0.95
C LEU A 462 -36.09 26.75 -2.35
N TYR A 463 -35.59 26.02 -3.34
CA TYR A 463 -36.00 26.11 -4.75
C TYR A 463 -36.34 24.71 -5.27
N GLY A 464 -37.58 24.47 -5.67
CA GLY A 464 -38.01 23.21 -6.29
C GLY A 464 -37.44 23.06 -7.71
N ALA A 465 -37.80 24.03 -8.56
CA ALA A 465 -37.40 24.19 -9.96
C ALA A 465 -38.38 23.61 -10.99
N GLU A 466 -38.10 22.48 -11.63
CA GLU A 466 -39.02 21.89 -12.61
C GLU A 466 -39.68 20.63 -12.02
N ASP A 467 -40.98 20.42 -12.29
CA ASP A 467 -41.80 19.29 -11.83
C ASP A 467 -42.43 19.51 -10.42
N ASP A 468 -43.12 18.50 -9.88
CA ASP A 468 -44.00 18.68 -8.71
C ASP A 468 -43.23 18.50 -7.39
N ASP A 469 -42.84 19.59 -6.72
CA ASP A 469 -41.93 19.53 -5.57
C ASP A 469 -42.61 19.66 -4.19
N MET A 470 -41.93 19.18 -3.15
CA MET A 470 -42.32 19.38 -1.75
C MET A 470 -41.27 20.19 -0.98
N LEU A 471 -41.62 21.40 -0.55
CA LEU A 471 -40.73 22.31 0.15
C LEU A 471 -41.24 22.56 1.58
N TYR A 472 -40.38 22.28 2.57
CA TYR A 472 -40.65 22.48 3.99
C TYR A 472 -39.54 23.36 4.60
N GLY A 473 -39.87 24.59 5.00
CA GLY A 473 -38.91 25.48 5.68
C GLY A 473 -38.58 24.98 7.10
N GLU A 474 -39.62 24.59 7.83
CA GLU A 474 -39.61 24.18 9.24
C GLU A 474 -39.47 25.35 10.23
N ALA A 475 -38.27 25.74 10.67
CA ALA A 475 -38.12 26.74 11.72
C ALA A 475 -37.12 27.84 11.35
N GLY A 476 -37.60 29.07 11.21
CA GLY A 476 -36.82 30.24 10.82
C GLY A 476 -37.62 31.13 9.88
N ASP A 477 -37.07 32.25 9.43
CA ASP A 477 -37.76 33.10 8.44
C ASP A 477 -37.36 32.65 7.02
N ASP A 478 -38.15 31.78 6.40
CA ASP A 478 -37.74 31.02 5.20
C ASP A 478 -38.20 31.64 3.86
N SER A 479 -37.52 31.30 2.76
CA SER A 479 -37.92 31.64 1.40
C SER A 479 -38.06 30.39 0.54
N LEU A 480 -39.30 30.00 0.23
CA LEU A 480 -39.63 28.82 -0.57
C LEU A 480 -40.13 29.25 -1.95
N ARG A 481 -39.57 28.65 -3.01
CA ARG A 481 -40.00 28.87 -4.40
C ARG A 481 -40.19 27.54 -5.13
N GLY A 482 -41.43 27.21 -5.48
CA GLY A 482 -41.76 26.02 -6.27
C GLY A 482 -41.21 26.12 -7.70
N GLN A 483 -41.63 27.17 -8.41
CA GLN A 483 -41.32 27.45 -9.83
C GLN A 483 -42.28 26.76 -10.81
N ASP A 484 -41.84 25.84 -11.67
CA ASP A 484 -42.71 25.22 -12.68
C ASP A 484 -43.16 23.85 -12.17
N GLY A 485 -44.44 23.64 -11.84
CA GLY A 485 -44.83 22.40 -11.16
C GLY A 485 -46.15 22.51 -10.43
N ASN A 486 -46.66 21.43 -9.87
CA ASN A 486 -47.73 21.48 -8.86
C ASN A 486 -47.10 21.30 -7.49
N ASP A 487 -46.65 22.41 -6.91
CA ASP A 487 -45.77 22.36 -5.76
C ASP A 487 -46.53 22.33 -4.44
N THR A 488 -45.92 21.75 -3.41
CA THR A 488 -46.42 21.77 -2.04
C THR A 488 -45.45 22.53 -1.15
N LEU A 489 -45.88 23.67 -0.61
CA LEU A 489 -45.05 24.56 0.20
C LEU A 489 -45.59 24.64 1.64
N MET A 490 -44.72 24.44 2.62
CA MET A 490 -44.97 24.69 4.05
C MET A 490 -43.82 25.52 4.63
N GLY A 491 -44.11 26.75 5.04
CA GLY A 491 -43.13 27.62 5.71
C GLY A 491 -42.75 27.04 7.07
N GLY A 492 -43.65 27.13 8.06
CA GLY A 492 -43.47 26.52 9.37
C GLY A 492 -43.49 27.55 10.50
N GLU A 493 -42.58 27.44 11.46
CA GLU A 493 -42.41 28.45 12.51
C GLU A 493 -41.56 29.60 11.97
N GLY A 494 -42.16 30.75 11.68
CA GLY A 494 -41.39 31.81 11.03
C GLY A 494 -42.25 32.91 10.43
N ASN A 495 -41.61 33.90 9.80
CA ASN A 495 -42.29 34.75 8.83
C ASN A 495 -41.77 34.37 7.44
N ASP A 496 -42.54 33.54 6.75
CA ASP A 496 -42.05 32.86 5.56
C ASP A 496 -42.50 33.54 4.28
N ASN A 497 -41.70 33.43 3.23
CA ASN A 497 -42.02 33.89 1.90
C ASN A 497 -42.23 32.69 0.97
N LEU A 498 -43.49 32.43 0.60
CA LEU A 498 -43.92 31.28 -0.19
C LEU A 498 -44.29 31.75 -1.60
N ASP A 499 -43.60 31.26 -2.62
CA ASP A 499 -43.87 31.54 -4.03
C ASP A 499 -44.12 30.21 -4.75
N GLY A 500 -45.38 29.93 -5.09
CA GLY A 500 -45.75 28.68 -5.78
C GLY A 500 -45.15 28.63 -7.18
N GLY A 501 -45.51 29.61 -8.01
CA GLY A 501 -44.97 29.77 -9.34
C GLY A 501 -46.03 29.50 -10.39
N ALA A 502 -45.80 28.54 -11.27
CA ALA A 502 -46.70 28.16 -12.35
C ALA A 502 -47.17 26.71 -12.15
N GLY A 503 -48.49 26.52 -12.11
CA GLY A 503 -49.10 25.20 -11.95
C GLY A 503 -50.20 25.23 -10.90
N ALA A 504 -50.52 24.09 -10.29
CA ALA A 504 -51.58 23.99 -9.29
C ALA A 504 -51.02 23.76 -7.89
N ASP A 505 -50.65 24.85 -7.23
CA ASP A 505 -49.84 24.81 -6.02
C ASP A 505 -50.66 24.63 -4.73
N THR A 506 -50.03 24.06 -3.72
CA THR A 506 -50.63 23.76 -2.42
C THR A 506 -49.81 24.41 -1.31
N PHE A 507 -50.38 25.43 -0.66
CA PHE A 507 -49.76 26.09 0.50
C PHE A 507 -50.33 25.50 1.79
N LEU A 508 -49.48 24.90 2.62
CA LEU A 508 -49.87 24.17 3.84
C LEU A 508 -49.66 25.01 5.10
N PHE A 509 -50.66 25.04 5.98
CA PHE A 509 -50.57 25.72 7.28
C PHE A 509 -51.07 24.83 8.43
N THR A 510 -50.32 24.80 9.53
CA THR A 510 -50.64 24.03 10.74
C THR A 510 -50.92 24.94 11.94
N ALA A 511 -51.32 24.39 13.08
CA ALA A 511 -51.49 25.17 14.29
C ALA A 511 -50.15 25.57 14.96
N SER A 512 -49.04 24.93 14.55
CA SER A 512 -47.68 25.29 14.97
C SER A 512 -47.10 26.44 14.15
N ASP A 513 -47.67 26.71 12.99
CA ASP A 513 -47.28 27.80 12.10
C ASP A 513 -47.52 29.15 12.79
N ASN A 514 -46.43 29.79 13.19
CA ASN A 514 -46.44 30.85 14.18
C ASN A 514 -45.75 32.15 13.75
N GLY A 515 -46.12 32.70 12.60
CA GLY A 515 -45.75 34.09 12.28
C GLY A 515 -46.61 34.78 11.24
N ASN A 516 -45.95 35.57 10.39
CA ASN A 516 -46.59 36.43 9.39
C ASN A 516 -46.05 36.12 8.00
N ASP A 517 -46.68 35.17 7.33
CA ASP A 517 -46.20 34.65 6.06
C ASP A 517 -46.71 35.49 4.88
N GLU A 518 -45.99 35.40 3.77
CA GLU A 518 -46.32 36.04 2.51
C GLU A 518 -46.49 34.96 1.44
N ILE A 519 -47.64 34.97 0.76
CA ILE A 519 -47.83 34.16 -0.45
C ILE A 519 -47.71 35.07 -1.68
N HIS A 520 -46.89 34.66 -2.64
CA HIS A 520 -46.75 35.26 -3.97
C HIS A 520 -47.18 34.27 -5.06
N ASN A 521 -47.59 34.81 -6.21
CA ASN A 521 -48.02 34.05 -7.40
C ASN A 521 -49.19 33.07 -7.21
N PHE A 522 -50.11 33.35 -6.28
CA PHE A 522 -51.33 32.56 -6.15
C PHE A 522 -52.33 32.80 -7.31
N ASP A 523 -52.70 31.75 -8.04
CA ASP A 523 -53.74 31.72 -9.08
C ASP A 523 -54.72 30.53 -8.93
N ALA A 524 -55.88 30.80 -8.30
CA ALA A 524 -56.96 29.82 -8.19
C ALA A 524 -57.49 29.29 -9.55
N ALA A 525 -57.23 29.98 -10.67
CA ALA A 525 -57.60 29.50 -12.00
C ALA A 525 -56.65 28.41 -12.53
N GLU A 526 -55.40 28.40 -12.07
CA GLU A 526 -54.41 27.36 -12.39
C GLU A 526 -54.58 26.13 -11.49
N GLY A 527 -55.07 26.35 -10.26
CA GLY A 527 -55.51 25.29 -9.36
C GLY A 527 -55.05 25.46 -7.93
N ASP A 528 -54.43 26.59 -7.63
CA ASP A 528 -53.82 26.87 -6.34
C ASP A 528 -54.82 26.81 -5.19
N ARG A 529 -54.33 26.34 -4.05
CA ARG A 529 -55.13 26.20 -2.84
C ARG A 529 -54.30 26.40 -1.59
N ILE A 530 -54.97 26.90 -0.56
CA ILE A 530 -54.46 26.92 0.81
C ILE A 530 -55.07 25.71 1.53
N VAL A 531 -54.25 24.86 2.11
CA VAL A 531 -54.71 23.71 2.91
C VAL A 531 -54.32 23.93 4.35
N ILE A 532 -55.32 23.82 5.23
CA ILE A 532 -55.15 23.99 6.67
C ILE A 532 -55.43 22.69 7.41
N GLN A 533 -54.67 22.45 8.47
CA GLN A 533 -54.94 21.35 9.38
C GLN A 533 -56.27 21.56 10.12
N SER A 534 -56.97 20.46 10.45
CA SER A 534 -58.18 20.53 11.26
C SER A 534 -57.89 21.16 12.63
N GLY A 535 -58.85 21.96 13.11
CA GLY A 535 -58.70 22.71 14.37
C GLY A 535 -58.24 24.16 14.19
N ILE A 536 -58.04 24.62 12.96
CA ILE A 536 -57.80 26.03 12.61
C ILE A 536 -59.09 26.65 12.06
N ASP A 537 -59.51 27.78 12.64
CA ASP A 537 -60.55 28.66 12.11
C ASP A 537 -59.89 29.77 11.26
N VAL A 538 -60.54 30.14 10.15
CA VAL A 538 -60.01 31.14 9.21
C VAL A 538 -60.92 32.37 9.11
N GLU A 539 -60.33 33.56 9.17
CA GLU A 539 -60.97 34.84 8.85
C GLU A 539 -60.23 35.54 7.70
N LEU A 540 -60.96 36.05 6.72
CA LEU A 540 -60.39 36.79 5.58
C LEU A 540 -60.63 38.30 5.74
N ALA A 541 -59.60 39.10 5.47
CA ALA A 541 -59.67 40.55 5.46
C ALA A 541 -58.95 41.14 4.24
N SER A 542 -59.58 42.08 3.54
CA SER A 542 -58.91 42.83 2.45
C SER A 542 -58.04 43.94 3.01
N LEU A 543 -56.82 44.08 2.53
CA LEU A 543 -55.91 45.15 2.93
C LEU A 543 -56.12 46.42 2.08
N SER A 544 -55.96 47.59 2.69
CA SER A 544 -56.14 48.86 1.98
C SER A 544 -54.93 49.17 1.09
N GLY A 545 -55.05 49.06 -0.23
CA GLY A 545 -53.99 49.49 -1.15
C GLY A 545 -53.81 48.70 -2.45
N GLY A 546 -54.53 47.58 -2.64
CA GLY A 546 -54.46 46.73 -3.83
C GLY A 546 -55.27 45.44 -3.64
N ASP A 547 -55.12 44.51 -4.59
CA ASP A 547 -55.69 43.15 -4.54
C ASP A 547 -54.83 42.28 -3.60
N HIS A 548 -54.87 42.56 -2.29
CA HIS A 548 -54.14 41.79 -1.28
C HIS A 548 -55.13 41.22 -0.27
N THR A 549 -55.00 39.93 0.05
CA THR A 549 -55.85 39.25 1.02
C THR A 549 -55.06 38.86 2.25
N LEU A 550 -55.51 39.27 3.43
CA LEU A 550 -55.02 38.81 4.72
C LEU A 550 -55.86 37.61 5.18
N VAL A 551 -55.22 36.49 5.39
CA VAL A 551 -55.79 35.27 5.99
C VAL A 551 -55.35 35.22 7.45
N ILE A 552 -56.31 35.18 8.37
CA ILE A 552 -56.04 35.11 9.81
C ILE A 552 -56.35 33.70 10.28
N LEU A 553 -55.33 33.00 10.78
CA LEU A 553 -55.42 31.63 11.28
C LEU A 553 -55.59 31.66 12.80
N THR A 554 -56.65 31.04 13.31
CA THR A 554 -56.98 31.03 14.75
C THR A 554 -57.14 29.59 15.24
N ASP A 555 -56.51 29.23 16.35
CA ASP A 555 -56.76 27.94 16.99
C ASP A 555 -58.22 27.89 17.48
N SER A 556 -58.99 26.93 16.95
CA SER A 556 -60.43 26.79 17.20
C SER A 556 -60.78 26.41 18.65
N THR A 557 -59.81 25.92 19.43
CA THR A 557 -60.02 25.51 20.83
C THR A 557 -59.81 26.66 21.80
N THR A 558 -58.79 27.48 21.55
CA THR A 558 -58.32 28.55 22.43
C THR A 558 -58.80 29.93 21.97
N GLY A 559 -59.11 30.08 20.68
CA GLY A 559 -59.46 31.35 20.04
C GLY A 559 -58.27 32.30 19.90
N THR A 560 -57.04 31.82 20.01
CA THR A 560 -55.84 32.62 19.80
C THR A 560 -55.43 32.58 18.34
N VAL A 561 -55.06 33.74 17.80
CA VAL A 561 -54.40 33.81 16.49
C VAL A 561 -53.10 33.05 16.58
N VAL A 562 -52.90 32.08 15.69
CA VAL A 562 -51.68 31.26 15.61
C VAL A 562 -50.71 31.84 14.58
N GLY A 563 -51.22 32.34 13.45
CA GLY A 563 -50.44 32.99 12.42
C GLY A 563 -51.32 33.85 11.50
N THR A 564 -50.69 34.59 10.59
CA THR A 564 -51.37 35.32 9.53
C THR A 564 -50.65 35.19 8.21
N VAL A 565 -51.39 35.09 7.11
CA VAL A 565 -50.83 34.99 5.76
C VAL A 565 -51.28 36.18 4.94
N THR A 566 -50.35 36.89 4.32
CA THR A 566 -50.63 37.97 3.37
C THR A 566 -50.41 37.45 1.95
N ALA A 567 -51.49 37.20 1.21
CA ALA A 567 -51.43 36.87 -0.20
C ALA A 567 -51.29 38.17 -1.02
N TYR A 568 -50.20 38.32 -1.76
CA TYR A 568 -49.92 39.51 -2.55
C TYR A 568 -50.46 39.40 -3.98
N TRP A 569 -51.19 40.44 -4.41
CA TRP A 569 -51.81 40.51 -5.75
C TRP A 569 -52.78 39.36 -6.06
N ALA A 570 -53.35 38.75 -5.02
CA ALA A 570 -54.30 37.65 -5.10
C ALA A 570 -55.56 37.92 -4.25
N ASP A 571 -56.72 37.65 -4.83
CA ASP A 571 -58.02 37.66 -4.18
C ASP A 571 -58.35 36.23 -3.72
N ILE A 572 -58.09 35.91 -2.44
CA ILE A 572 -58.39 34.60 -1.87
C ILE A 572 -59.86 34.55 -1.44
N GLU A 573 -60.61 33.54 -1.90
CA GLU A 573 -61.96 33.23 -1.44
C GLU A 573 -61.96 32.04 -0.47
N MET A 574 -63.00 31.91 0.36
CA MET A 574 -63.15 30.74 1.24
C MET A 574 -63.27 29.40 0.49
N SER A 575 -63.52 29.41 -0.83
CA SER A 575 -63.51 28.21 -1.67
C SER A 575 -62.11 27.67 -1.94
N ASP A 576 -61.11 28.53 -1.82
CA ASP A 576 -59.72 28.24 -2.17
C ASP A 576 -58.96 27.69 -0.95
N ILE A 577 -59.65 27.67 0.21
CA ILE A 577 -59.15 27.15 1.48
C ILE A 577 -59.82 25.81 1.77
N VAL A 578 -59.00 24.77 1.94
CA VAL A 578 -59.44 23.39 2.18
C VAL A 578 -58.95 22.92 3.55
N ILE A 579 -59.81 22.26 4.31
CA ILE A 579 -59.39 21.53 5.52
C ILE A 579 -59.12 20.08 5.11
N ASP A 580 -57.86 19.66 5.15
CA ASP A 580 -57.46 18.29 4.82
C ASP A 580 -56.24 17.85 5.65
N ASP A 581 -56.48 17.04 6.68
CA ASP A 581 -55.40 16.51 7.52
C ASP A 581 -54.47 15.53 6.77
N THR A 582 -54.89 14.99 5.63
CA THR A 582 -54.09 14.00 4.89
C THR A 582 -52.93 14.62 4.12
N ALA A 583 -52.92 15.95 3.96
CA ALA A 583 -51.82 16.70 3.34
C ALA A 583 -50.61 16.89 4.28
N PHE A 584 -50.69 16.45 5.54
CA PHE A 584 -49.68 16.67 6.59
C PHE A 584 -49.07 15.35 7.13
N VAL A 585 -49.21 14.22 6.41
CA VAL A 585 -48.91 12.87 6.91
C VAL A 585 -47.72 12.23 6.22
#